data_AF-A0AA35V488-F1
#
_entry.id   AF-A0AA35V488-F1
#
_cell.length_a   1.000
_cell.length_b   1.000
_cell.length_c   1.000
_cell.angle_alpha   90.00
_cell.angle_beta   90.00
_cell.angle_gamma   90.00
#
_symmetry.space_group_name_H-M   'P 1'
#
loop_
_entity.id
_entity.type
_entity.pdbx_description
1 polymer ?
#
loop_
_entity_poly.entity_id
_entity_poly.type
_entity_poly.pdbx_seq_one_letter_code
_entity_poly.pdbx_strand_id
1 'polypeptide(L)'
;MLFLFYIKYGKPQLQIWSLQKLVAVKVYAVFLAENFTNVSLKGFKGLSRTEVEFTLAYLPCMNPNDWISLFLILSKYEQKYEPMIAHLKRMLICYIHEVAKMDVEVAADLKKKTVVNTELSHPEIRRGNVPGWTPR
;
A
#
# COMPACT_ATOMS: atom_id res chain seq x y z
N MET A 1 5.00 -19.23 4.36
CA MET A 1 4.18 -18.14 3.78
C MET A 1 4.90 -16.82 4.00
N LEU A 2 5.06 -16.02 2.95
CA LEU A 2 5.74 -14.71 2.97
C LEU A 2 5.16 -13.75 4.02
N PHE A 3 3.85 -13.83 4.27
CA PHE A 3 3.16 -13.04 5.28
C PHE A 3 3.57 -13.37 6.73
N LEU A 4 3.77 -14.66 7.06
CA LEU A 4 4.21 -15.09 8.39
C LEU A 4 5.63 -14.60 8.72
N PHE A 5 6.50 -14.55 7.71
CA PHE A 5 7.82 -13.96 7.83
C PHE A 5 7.74 -12.49 8.24
N TYR A 6 6.85 -11.71 7.61
CA TYR A 6 6.69 -10.29 7.95
C TYR A 6 6.10 -10.04 9.33
N ILE A 7 5.12 -10.86 9.76
CA ILE A 7 4.57 -10.75 11.11
C ILE A 7 5.63 -11.09 12.16
N LYS A 8 6.44 -12.12 11.90
CA LYS A 8 7.47 -12.59 12.84
C LYS A 8 8.64 -11.62 12.99
N TYR A 9 9.08 -11.02 11.89
CA TYR A 9 10.27 -10.17 11.87
C TYR A 9 9.97 -8.68 11.86
N GLY A 10 8.73 -8.27 11.56
CA GLY A 10 8.29 -6.88 11.56
C GLY A 10 8.18 -6.29 12.96
N LYS A 11 8.66 -5.05 13.15
CA LYS A 11 8.41 -4.27 14.38
C LYS A 11 7.18 -3.38 14.15
N PRO A 12 6.32 -3.17 15.17
CA PRO A 12 5.25 -2.20 15.09
C PRO A 12 5.81 -0.80 14.77
N GLN A 13 5.14 -0.08 13.87
CA GLN A 13 5.54 1.23 13.37
C GLN A 13 5.73 2.24 14.52
N LEU A 14 6.96 2.73 14.71
CA LEU A 14 7.23 3.91 15.56
C LEU A 14 7.80 5.10 14.78
N GLN A 15 8.25 4.91 13.53
CA GLN A 15 8.60 6.02 12.64
C GLN A 15 7.54 6.17 11.58
N ILE A 16 6.61 7.07 11.90
CA ILE A 16 5.56 7.67 11.08
C ILE A 16 6.01 7.77 9.62
N TRP A 17 5.08 7.46 8.70
CA TRP A 17 5.23 7.68 7.27
C TRP A 17 5.85 9.05 7.00
N SER A 18 7.14 9.05 6.68
CA SER A 18 7.88 10.26 6.36
C SER A 18 7.55 10.66 4.93
N LEU A 19 7.20 11.93 4.72
CA LEU A 19 7.05 12.52 3.38
C LEU A 19 8.39 12.61 2.62
N GLN A 20 9.52 12.46 3.32
CA GLN A 20 10.84 12.47 2.71
C GLN A 20 11.09 11.14 1.99
N LYS A 21 11.39 11.25 0.69
CA LYS A 21 11.74 10.12 -0.18
C LYS A 21 13.09 9.53 0.19
N LEU A 22 13.20 8.20 0.08
CA LEU A 22 14.47 7.49 0.09
C LEU A 22 15.35 7.89 -1.11
N VAL A 23 16.53 8.47 -0.85
CA VAL A 23 17.45 8.98 -1.89
C VAL A 23 18.68 8.10 -2.10
N ALA A 24 19.10 7.35 -1.07
CA ALA A 24 20.23 6.44 -1.15
C ALA A 24 20.03 5.26 -0.20
N VAL A 25 20.68 4.13 -0.53
CA VAL A 25 20.61 2.88 0.23
C VAL A 25 21.98 2.23 0.26
N LYS A 26 22.38 1.77 1.43
CA LYS A 26 23.55 0.92 1.64
C LYS A 26 23.08 -0.42 2.19
N VAL A 27 23.47 -1.51 1.52
CA VAL A 27 23.28 -2.86 2.03
C VAL A 27 24.35 -3.13 3.09
N TYR A 28 23.91 -3.49 4.30
CA TYR A 28 24.79 -3.67 5.44
C TYR A 28 25.07 -5.14 5.75
N ALA A 29 24.04 -5.97 5.73
CA ALA A 29 24.17 -7.40 6.01
C ALA A 29 23.09 -8.19 5.27
N VAL A 30 23.44 -9.38 4.81
CA VAL A 30 22.52 -10.36 4.25
C VAL A 30 22.49 -11.53 5.22
N PHE A 31 21.30 -11.96 5.63
CA PHE A 31 21.13 -13.13 6.48
C PHE A 31 19.95 -13.97 6.01
N LEU A 32 20.14 -15.28 6.08
CA LEU A 32 19.09 -16.23 5.75
C LEU A 32 18.14 -16.34 6.94
N ALA A 33 16.88 -15.99 6.73
CA ALA A 33 15.84 -16.09 7.74
C ALA A 33 14.79 -17.08 7.24
N GLU A 34 14.90 -18.31 7.75
CA GLU A 34 14.12 -19.48 7.31
C GLU A 34 14.30 -19.72 5.80
N ASN A 35 13.23 -19.52 5.02
CA ASN A 35 13.19 -19.75 3.58
C ASN A 35 13.36 -18.45 2.77
N PHE A 36 13.66 -17.32 3.43
CA PHE A 36 13.78 -16.02 2.79
C PHE A 36 15.12 -15.36 3.10
N THR A 37 15.74 -14.80 2.07
CA THR A 37 16.89 -13.91 2.25
C THR A 37 16.38 -12.58 2.82
N ASN A 38 16.74 -12.29 4.07
CA ASN A 38 16.53 -10.97 4.64
C ASN A 38 17.81 -10.15 4.52
N VAL A 39 17.64 -8.84 4.40
CA VAL A 39 18.76 -7.93 4.19
C VAL A 39 18.57 -6.72 5.07
N SER A 40 19.59 -6.41 5.86
CA SER A 40 19.70 -5.15 6.61
C SER A 40 20.19 -4.05 5.68
N LEU A 41 19.42 -2.97 5.64
CA LEU A 41 19.60 -1.83 4.76
C LEU A 41 19.70 -0.57 5.62
N LYS A 42 20.60 0.32 5.24
CA LYS A 42 20.70 1.68 5.76
C LYS A 42 20.28 2.63 4.66
N GLY A 43 19.11 3.23 4.82
CA GLY A 43 18.54 4.21 3.92
C GLY A 43 18.83 5.63 4.36
N PHE A 44 18.87 6.54 3.39
CA PHE A 44 18.97 7.97 3.63
C PHE A 44 17.76 8.66 3.01
N LYS A 45 17.05 9.48 3.79
CA LYS A 45 15.84 10.18 3.37
C LYS A 45 16.08 11.69 3.22
N GLY A 46 15.47 12.26 2.18
CA GLY A 46 15.46 13.70 1.93
C GLY A 46 16.84 14.32 1.70
N LEU A 47 16.87 15.66 1.61
CA LEU A 47 18.11 16.43 1.45
C LEU A 47 18.95 16.45 2.73
N SER A 48 18.31 16.36 3.89
CA SER A 48 18.95 16.25 5.20
C SER A 48 19.66 14.92 5.42
N ARG A 49 19.51 13.95 4.50
CA ARG A 49 20.08 12.60 4.56
C ARG A 49 19.81 11.92 5.91
N THR A 50 18.60 12.06 6.41
CA THR A 50 18.19 11.42 7.65
C THR A 50 18.34 9.91 7.50
N GLU A 51 19.13 9.31 8.38
CA GLU A 51 19.48 7.90 8.31
C GLU A 51 18.36 7.05 8.93
N VAL A 52 18.00 5.98 8.24
CA VAL A 52 17.01 5.02 8.69
C VAL A 52 17.51 3.62 8.42
N GLU A 53 17.54 2.79 9.46
CA GLU A 53 17.87 1.37 9.32
C GLU A 53 16.59 0.55 9.21
N PHE A 54 16.55 -0.35 8.23
CA PHE A 54 15.42 -1.24 8.01
C PHE A 54 15.85 -2.56 7.39
N THR A 55 14.96 -3.54 7.36
CA THR A 55 15.18 -4.80 6.66
C THR A 55 14.15 -5.02 5.57
N LEU A 56 14.37 -5.97 4.66
CA LEU A 56 13.32 -6.36 3.69
C LEU A 56 12.05 -6.85 4.40
N ALA A 57 12.19 -7.42 5.61
CA ALA A 57 11.05 -7.77 6.48
C ALA A 57 10.18 -6.56 6.90
N TYR A 58 10.65 -5.33 6.72
CA TYR A 58 9.88 -4.13 7.06
C TYR A 58 9.09 -3.58 5.88
N LEU A 59 9.29 -4.11 4.67
CA LEU A 59 8.63 -3.61 3.47
C LEU A 59 7.12 -3.45 3.66
N PRO A 60 6.32 -4.46 4.08
CA PRO A 60 4.87 -4.29 4.26
C PRO A 60 4.45 -3.09 5.12
N CYS A 61 5.32 -2.67 6.04
CA CYS A 61 5.08 -1.58 6.97
C CYS A 61 5.65 -0.24 6.48
N MET A 62 6.45 -0.22 5.41
CA MET A 62 7.02 0.99 4.80
C MET A 62 6.04 1.63 3.82
N ASN A 63 6.20 2.94 3.60
CA ASN A 63 5.45 3.67 2.58
C ASN A 63 5.71 3.05 1.18
N PRO A 64 4.68 2.75 0.37
CA PRO A 64 4.87 2.21 -0.98
C PRO A 64 5.81 3.05 -1.87
N ASN A 65 5.87 4.36 -1.68
CA ASN A 65 6.83 5.24 -2.39
C ASN A 65 8.28 4.90 -2.04
N ASP A 66 8.56 4.48 -0.80
CA ASP A 66 9.89 4.03 -0.40
C ASP A 66 10.25 2.69 -1.08
N TRP A 67 9.27 1.81 -1.33
CA TRP A 67 9.51 0.54 -2.03
C TRP A 67 9.92 0.79 -3.48
N ILE A 68 9.20 1.68 -4.17
CA ILE A 68 9.51 2.07 -5.55
C ILE A 68 10.90 2.72 -5.59
N SER A 69 11.20 3.61 -4.65
CA SER A 69 12.51 4.26 -4.57
C SER A 69 13.63 3.26 -4.33
N LEU A 70 13.43 2.31 -3.41
CA LEU A 70 14.38 1.23 -3.13
C LEU A 70 14.62 0.37 -4.38
N PHE A 71 13.55 -0.02 -5.07
CA PHE A 71 13.63 -0.78 -6.33
C PHE A 71 14.46 -0.02 -7.36
N LEU A 72 14.15 1.24 -7.63
CA LEU A 72 14.87 2.07 -8.60
C LEU A 72 16.34 2.27 -8.24
N ILE A 73 16.67 2.40 -6.95
CA ILE A 73 18.06 2.55 -6.48
C ILE A 73 18.83 1.24 -6.71
N LEU A 74 18.26 0.10 -6.33
CA LEU A 74 18.93 -1.20 -6.43
C LEU A 74 19.06 -1.66 -7.89
N SER A 75 18.07 -1.38 -8.74
CA SER A 75 18.10 -1.73 -10.16
C SER A 75 19.27 -1.09 -10.93
N LYS A 76 19.84 0.03 -10.44
CA LYS A 76 21.07 0.60 -11.02
C LYS A 76 22.29 -0.31 -10.90
N TYR A 77 22.23 -1.27 -9.98
CA TYR A 77 23.29 -2.23 -9.69
C TYR A 77 22.74 -3.66 -9.74
N GLU A 78 21.92 -3.96 -10.75
CA GLU A 78 21.14 -5.21 -10.84
C GLU A 78 22.03 -6.46 -10.71
N GLN A 79 23.18 -6.49 -11.37
CA GLN A 79 24.12 -7.62 -11.28
C GLN A 79 24.57 -7.94 -9.84
N LYS A 80 24.65 -6.92 -8.97
CA LYS A 80 25.08 -7.08 -7.58
C LYS A 80 23.93 -7.47 -6.64
N TYR A 81 22.71 -7.04 -6.97
CA TYR A 81 21.57 -7.14 -6.06
C TYR A 81 20.39 -7.94 -6.63
N GLU A 82 20.62 -8.76 -7.66
CA GLU A 82 19.58 -9.53 -8.37
C GLU A 82 18.63 -10.28 -7.42
N PRO A 83 19.10 -11.03 -6.39
CA PRO A 83 18.20 -11.77 -5.52
C PRO A 83 17.27 -10.87 -4.70
N MET A 84 17.77 -9.69 -4.30
CA MET A 84 16.98 -8.70 -3.57
C MET A 84 15.95 -8.04 -4.49
N ILE A 85 16.33 -7.74 -5.73
CA ILE A 85 15.45 -7.15 -6.74
C ILE A 85 14.33 -8.13 -7.09
N ALA A 86 14.64 -9.42 -7.26
CA ALA A 86 13.64 -10.46 -7.48
C ALA A 86 12.65 -10.56 -6.32
N HIS A 87 13.13 -10.48 -5.07
CA HIS A 87 12.28 -10.47 -3.89
C HIS A 87 11.38 -9.21 -3.83
N LEU A 88 11.95 -8.03 -4.06
CA LEU A 88 11.22 -6.76 -4.12
C LEU A 88 10.13 -6.75 -5.21
N LYS A 89 10.43 -7.29 -6.40
CA LYS A 89 9.44 -7.44 -7.49
C LYS A 89 8.27 -8.31 -7.05
N ARG A 90 8.53 -9.48 -6.46
CA ARG A 90 7.47 -10.38 -5.94
C ARG A 90 6.62 -9.67 -4.90
N MET A 91 7.25 -8.90 -4.01
CA MET A 91 6.55 -8.13 -2.99
C MET A 91 5.66 -7.03 -3.54
N LEU A 92 6.15 -6.24 -4.50
CA LEU A 92 5.36 -5.20 -5.16
C LEU A 92 4.14 -5.80 -5.86
N ILE A 93 4.31 -6.94 -6.56
CA ILE A 93 3.21 -7.64 -7.22
C ILE A 93 2.18 -8.11 -6.19
N CYS A 94 2.61 -8.74 -5.11
CA CYS A 94 1.70 -9.17 -4.04
C CYS A 94 0.94 -7.98 -3.43
N TYR A 95 1.63 -6.87 -3.15
CA TYR A 95 1.01 -5.67 -2.59
C TYR A 95 -0.06 -5.08 -3.54
N ILE A 96 0.27 -4.90 -4.82
CA ILE A 96 -0.67 -4.39 -5.82
C ILE A 96 -1.90 -5.29 -5.93
N HIS A 97 -1.70 -6.61 -5.92
CA HIS A 97 -2.79 -7.59 -6.00
C HIS A 97 -3.72 -7.52 -4.78
N GLU A 98 -3.17 -7.43 -3.57
CA GLU A 98 -3.97 -7.33 -2.35
C GLU A 98 -4.71 -5.99 -2.25
N VAL A 99 -4.08 -4.87 -2.62
CA VAL A 99 -4.76 -3.56 -2.67
C VAL A 99 -5.89 -3.56 -3.69
N ALA A 100 -5.68 -4.13 -4.89
CA ALA A 100 -6.72 -4.22 -5.91
C ALA A 100 -7.93 -5.05 -5.44
N LYS A 101 -7.71 -6.13 -4.67
CA LYS A 101 -8.83 -6.88 -4.06
C LYS A 101 -9.60 -6.03 -3.06
N MET A 102 -8.90 -5.33 -2.16
CA MET A 102 -9.55 -4.46 -1.19
C MET A 102 -10.37 -3.36 -1.87
N ASP A 103 -9.88 -2.77 -2.95
CA ASP A 103 -10.61 -1.75 -3.71
C ASP A 103 -11.93 -2.31 -4.29
N VAL A 104 -11.91 -3.56 -4.78
CA VAL A 104 -13.12 -4.24 -5.27
C VAL A 104 -14.11 -4.50 -4.14
N GLU A 105 -13.64 -4.95 -2.97
CA GLU A 105 -14.47 -5.19 -1.79
C GLU A 105 -15.10 -3.89 -1.27
N VAL A 106 -14.32 -2.81 -1.14
CA VAL A 106 -14.80 -1.49 -0.73
C VAL A 106 -15.82 -0.96 -1.74
N ALA A 107 -15.58 -1.09 -3.04
CA ALA A 107 -16.52 -0.67 -4.06
C ALA A 107 -17.85 -1.46 -3.99
N ALA A 108 -17.79 -2.77 -3.71
CA ALA A 108 -18.97 -3.61 -3.53
C ALA A 108 -19.77 -3.18 -2.28
N ASP A 109 -19.10 -2.90 -1.17
CA ASP A 109 -19.74 -2.47 0.06
C ASP A 109 -20.33 -1.06 -0.01
N LEU A 110 -19.65 -0.14 -0.72
CA LEU A 110 -20.20 1.17 -1.04
C LEU A 110 -21.50 1.02 -1.86
N LYS A 111 -21.50 0.19 -2.92
CA LYS A 111 -22.72 -0.07 -3.71
C LYS A 111 -23.87 -0.61 -2.85
N LYS A 112 -23.62 -1.57 -1.95
CA LYS A 112 -24.65 -2.08 -1.03
C LYS A 112 -25.25 -0.98 -0.15
N LYS A 113 -24.40 -0.11 0.42
CA LYS A 113 -24.86 1.02 1.25
C LYS A 113 -25.68 2.04 0.46
N THR A 114 -25.31 2.32 -0.79
CA THR A 114 -26.07 3.25 -1.64
C THR A 114 -27.47 2.71 -1.96
N VAL A 115 -27.60 1.40 -2.22
CA VAL A 115 -28.90 0.76 -2.50
C VAL A 115 -29.84 0.86 -1.30
N VAL A 116 -29.34 0.55 -0.09
CA VAL A 116 -30.15 0.65 1.16
C VAL A 116 -30.64 2.08 1.43
N ASN A 117 -29.82 3.09 1.17
CA ASN A 117 -30.24 4.49 1.34
C ASN A 117 -31.22 4.96 0.27
N THR A 118 -31.22 4.33 -0.91
CA THR A 118 -32.14 4.70 -2.01
C THR A 118 -33.55 4.18 -1.71
N GLU A 119 -33.68 2.98 -1.14
CA GLU A 119 -34.97 2.39 -0.74
C GLU A 119 -35.66 3.12 0.43
N LEU A 120 -34.90 3.78 1.31
CA LEU A 120 -35.44 4.60 2.41
C LEU A 120 -35.88 6.02 1.98
N SER A 121 -35.61 6.41 0.72
CA SER A 121 -35.82 7.79 0.24
C SER A 121 -36.98 7.95 -0.74
N HIS A 122 -37.92 7.00 -0.80
CA HIS A 122 -39.19 7.15 -1.53
C HIS A 122 -40.31 7.64 -0.58
N PRO A 123 -40.52 8.95 -0.40
CA PRO A 123 -41.83 9.43 0.03
C PRO A 123 -42.78 9.28 -1.15
N GLU A 124 -43.85 8.49 -0.97
CA GLU A 124 -45.00 8.49 -1.86
C GLU A 124 -45.46 9.94 -2.09
N ILE A 125 -45.18 10.49 -3.28
CA ILE A 125 -45.78 11.73 -3.72
C ILE A 125 -47.25 11.41 -4.00
N ARG A 126 -48.10 11.55 -2.98
CA ARG A 126 -49.55 11.61 -3.17
C ARG A 126 -49.85 12.79 -4.08
N ARG A 127 -50.23 12.50 -5.32
CA ARG A 127 -50.79 13.48 -6.27
C ARG A 127 -52.02 14.12 -5.64
N GLY A 128 -51.83 15.28 -5.01
CA GLY A 128 -52.91 16.18 -4.66
C GLY A 128 -53.45 16.83 -5.92
N ASN A 129 -54.74 16.59 -6.21
CA ASN A 129 -55.50 17.35 -7.20
C ASN A 129 -55.38 18.85 -6.90
N VAL A 130 -54.87 19.63 -7.85
CA VAL A 130 -55.01 21.09 -7.83
C VAL A 130 -56.12 21.44 -8.83
N PRO A 131 -57.29 21.92 -8.37
CA PRO A 131 -58.35 22.36 -9.27
C PRO A 131 -58.05 23.78 -9.77
N GLY A 132 -58.12 24.00 -11.08
CA GLY A 132 -58.31 25.35 -11.64
C GLY A 132 -57.25 25.86 -12.61
N TRP A 133 -56.89 25.09 -13.64
CA TRP A 133 -56.17 25.65 -14.80
C TRP A 133 -56.95 25.36 -16.09
N THR A 134 -57.53 26.39 -16.68
CA THR A 134 -58.00 26.40 -18.07
C THR A 134 -57.06 27.30 -18.89
N PRO A 135 -56.43 26.81 -19.96
CA PRO A 135 -55.57 27.63 -20.80
C PRO A 135 -56.42 28.53 -21.71
N ARG A 136 -55.97 29.77 -21.89
CA ARG A 136 -56.34 30.64 -23.02
C ARG A 136 -55.34 30.44 -24.15
#